data_AF-A0A660T3K1-F1
#
_entry.id   AF-A0A660T3K1-F1
#
_cell.length_a   1.000
_cell.length_b   1.000
_cell.length_c   1.000
_cell.angle_alpha   90.00
_cell.angle_beta   90.00
_cell.angle_gamma   90.00
#
_symmetry.space_group_name_H-M   'P 1'
#
loop_
_entity.id
_entity.type
_entity.pdbx_description
1 polymer ?
#
loop_
_entity_poly.entity_id
_entity_poly.type
_entity_poly.pdbx_seq_one_letter_code
_entity_poly.pdbx_strand_id
1 'polypeptide(L)'
;MSEITTENILKKLWKTFWIITVLPLLLFVGVVLVHQLEIRITAPGNIRTWGIFLLVFSVTFGVAVPVYIRTSFHGRYVKENHIAISKYLIYQRNMITVCSIAIVSASLAYLFIVSPLYLYGSILTALYGIYSVLPFRIKIENELRIYRLDG
;
A
#
# COMPACT_ATOMS: atom_id res chain seq x y z
N MET A 1 12.38 -27.17 -16.85
CA MET A 1 13.03 -26.14 -15.99
C MET A 1 12.73 -24.81 -16.62
N SER A 2 11.73 -24.12 -16.11
CA SER A 2 11.13 -22.92 -16.71
C SER A 2 11.96 -21.72 -16.30
N GLU A 3 12.54 -20.99 -17.26
CA GLU A 3 12.99 -19.61 -17.06
C GLU A 3 11.84 -18.81 -16.43
N ILE A 4 11.86 -18.63 -15.12
CA ILE A 4 11.07 -17.57 -14.48
C ILE A 4 11.88 -16.29 -14.72
N THR A 5 11.81 -15.79 -15.96
CA THR A 5 12.43 -14.52 -16.34
C THR A 5 11.89 -13.44 -15.42
N THR A 6 12.75 -12.54 -14.93
CA THR A 6 12.40 -11.37 -14.09
C THR A 6 11.14 -10.64 -14.59
N GLU A 7 10.95 -10.63 -15.92
CA GLU A 7 9.76 -10.10 -16.59
C GLU A 7 8.44 -10.77 -16.18
N ASN A 8 8.41 -12.10 -16.05
CA ASN A 8 7.24 -12.85 -15.59
C ASN A 8 6.87 -12.51 -14.15
N ILE A 9 7.87 -12.37 -13.26
CA ILE A 9 7.68 -11.93 -11.88
C ILE A 9 7.12 -10.51 -11.86
N LEU A 10 7.73 -9.60 -12.62
CA LEU A 10 7.33 -8.20 -12.72
C LEU A 10 5.87 -8.07 -13.21
N LYS A 11 5.50 -8.80 -14.26
CA LYS A 11 4.13 -8.83 -14.81
C LYS A 11 3.13 -9.34 -13.78
N LYS A 12 3.48 -10.40 -13.02
CA LYS A 12 2.63 -10.94 -11.96
C LYS A 12 2.46 -9.95 -10.80
N LEU A 13 3.53 -9.25 -10.41
CA LEU A 13 3.49 -8.23 -9.36
C LEU A 13 2.66 -7.01 -9.78
N TRP A 14 2.83 -6.51 -11.01
CA TRP A 14 2.00 -5.43 -11.55
C TRP A 14 0.52 -5.82 -11.62
N LYS A 15 0.21 -7.02 -12.09
CA LYS A 15 -1.16 -7.53 -12.09
C LYS A 15 -1.73 -7.56 -10.67
N THR A 16 -0.95 -8.05 -9.71
CA THR A 16 -1.35 -8.10 -8.29
C THR A 16 -1.55 -6.70 -7.71
N PHE A 17 -0.65 -5.76 -8.02
CA PHE A 17 -0.73 -4.37 -7.63
C PHE A 17 -2.03 -3.72 -8.11
N TRP A 18 -2.34 -3.85 -9.40
CA TRP A 18 -3.57 -3.29 -9.96
C TRP A 18 -4.82 -3.95 -9.39
N ILE A 19 -4.88 -5.28 -9.27
CA ILE A 19 -6.04 -5.98 -8.70
C ILE A 19 -6.37 -5.47 -7.29
N ILE A 20 -5.35 -5.26 -6.46
CA ILE A 20 -5.54 -4.86 -5.07
C ILE A 20 -5.80 -3.34 -4.95
N THR A 21 -5.11 -2.53 -5.75
CA THR A 21 -5.14 -1.07 -5.61
C THR A 21 -6.32 -0.42 -6.33
N VAL A 22 -6.85 -1.05 -7.39
CA VAL A 22 -7.98 -0.49 -8.18
C VAL A 22 -9.20 -0.23 -7.30
N LEU A 23 -9.57 -1.18 -6.43
CA LEU A 23 -10.78 -1.03 -5.61
C LEU A 23 -10.69 0.16 -4.64
N PRO A 24 -9.64 0.30 -3.80
CA PRO A 24 -9.44 1.49 -2.97
C PRO A 24 -9.32 2.79 -3.76
N LEU A 25 -8.71 2.76 -4.95
CA LEU A 25 -8.53 3.93 -5.80
C LEU A 25 -9.85 4.38 -6.42
N LEU A 26 -10.68 3.45 -6.90
CA LEU A 26 -12.05 3.73 -7.32
C LEU A 26 -12.90 4.28 -6.18
N LEU A 27 -12.73 3.76 -4.96
CA LEU A 27 -13.38 4.30 -3.78
C LEU A 27 -12.95 5.75 -3.54
N PHE A 28 -11.66 6.07 -3.60
CA PHE A 28 -11.16 7.44 -3.45
C PHE A 28 -11.74 8.38 -4.52
N VAL A 29 -11.73 7.97 -5.79
CA VAL A 29 -12.30 8.75 -6.90
C VAL A 29 -13.81 8.95 -6.71
N GLY A 30 -14.53 7.90 -6.30
CA GLY A 30 -15.96 7.98 -6.01
C GLY A 30 -16.28 8.99 -4.91
N VAL A 31 -15.50 8.99 -3.83
CA VAL A 31 -15.63 9.97 -2.74
C VAL A 31 -15.39 11.41 -3.25
N VAL A 32 -14.38 11.62 -4.10
CA VAL A 32 -14.11 12.93 -4.70
C VAL A 32 -15.28 13.41 -5.56
N LEU A 33 -15.88 12.52 -6.36
CA LEU A 33 -17.06 12.85 -7.18
C LEU A 33 -18.29 13.19 -6.33
N VAL A 34 -18.54 12.43 -5.26
CA VAL A 34 -19.64 12.73 -4.30
C VAL A 34 -19.48 14.12 -3.71
N HIS A 35 -18.25 14.53 -3.39
CA HIS A 35 -17.96 15.85 -2.87
C HIS A 35 -18.13 16.96 -3.93
N GLN A 36 -17.87 16.68 -5.21
CA GLN A 36 -18.16 17.61 -6.32
C GLN A 36 -19.66 17.81 -6.56
N LEU A 37 -20.48 16.82 -6.20
CA LEU A 37 -21.94 16.89 -6.24
C LEU A 37 -22.54 17.56 -4.99
N GLU A 38 -21.70 18.15 -4.13
CA GLU A 38 -22.07 18.81 -2.86
C GLU A 38 -22.83 17.93 -1.85
N ILE A 39 -22.75 16.60 -2.00
CA ILE A 39 -23.35 15.66 -1.06
C ILE A 39 -22.47 15.62 0.21
N ARG A 40 -22.94 16.29 1.27
CA ARG A 40 -22.22 16.36 2.54
C ARG A 40 -22.58 15.16 3.42
N ILE A 41 -21.60 14.30 3.68
CA ILE A 41 -21.74 13.19 4.63
C ILE A 41 -21.09 13.59 5.95
N THR A 42 -21.91 13.80 6.98
CA THR A 42 -21.43 14.07 8.33
C THR A 42 -21.02 12.78 9.01
N ALA A 43 -19.81 12.73 9.58
CA ALA A 43 -19.37 11.59 10.39
C ALA A 43 -20.24 11.45 11.65
N PRO A 44 -20.52 10.23 12.12
CA PRO A 44 -21.18 10.03 13.41
C PRO A 44 -20.24 10.43 14.56
N GLY A 45 -20.65 11.38 15.39
CA GLY A 45 -19.89 11.83 16.57
C GLY A 45 -18.91 12.98 16.28
N ASN A 46 -17.79 13.03 17.02
CA ASN A 46 -16.86 14.16 16.94
C ASN A 46 -15.91 14.04 15.72
N ILE A 47 -16.02 14.99 14.80
CA ILE A 47 -15.22 15.08 13.57
C ILE A 47 -13.70 15.10 13.84
N ARG A 48 -13.28 15.73 14.95
CA ARG A 48 -11.87 15.83 15.32
C ARG A 48 -11.29 14.47 15.69
N THR A 49 -12.05 13.66 16.43
CA THR A 49 -11.64 12.32 16.84
C THR A 49 -11.48 11.41 15.63
N TRP A 50 -12.45 11.46 14.70
CA TRP A 50 -12.36 10.74 13.43
C TRP A 50 -11.15 11.17 12.60
N GLY A 51 -10.86 12.48 12.57
CA GLY A 51 -9.69 13.01 11.89
C GLY A 51 -8.37 12.45 12.40
N ILE A 52 -8.17 12.52 13.72
CA ILE A 52 -6.97 11.99 14.37
C ILE A 52 -6.87 10.49 14.12
N PHE A 53 -7.97 9.75 14.30
CA PHE A 53 -8.00 8.31 14.11
C PHE A 53 -7.62 7.90 12.67
N LEU A 54 -8.24 8.53 11.67
CA LEU A 54 -7.99 8.24 10.25
C LEU A 54 -6.56 8.62 9.83
N LEU A 55 -6.01 9.71 10.37
CA LEU A 55 -4.61 10.07 10.15
C LEU A 55 -3.67 9.03 10.73
N VAL A 56 -3.85 8.67 12.00
CA VAL A 56 -3.01 7.64 12.68
C VAL A 56 -3.10 6.32 11.94
N PHE A 57 -4.30 5.93 11.50
CA PHE A 57 -4.50 4.70 10.74
C PHE A 57 -3.79 4.77 9.38
N SER A 58 -3.94 5.88 8.65
CA SER A 58 -3.22 6.08 7.38
C SER A 58 -1.71 5.97 7.58
N VAL A 59 -1.14 6.65 8.60
CA VAL A 59 0.30 6.57 8.93
C VAL A 59 0.73 5.16 9.30
N THR A 60 -0.07 4.46 10.08
CA THR A 60 0.23 3.09 10.52
C THR A 60 0.32 2.15 9.31
N PHE A 61 -0.68 2.16 8.43
CA PHE A 61 -0.74 1.25 7.28
C PHE A 61 0.08 1.74 6.08
N GLY A 62 0.27 3.04 5.91
CA GLY A 62 1.06 3.62 4.82
C GLY A 62 2.57 3.58 5.09
N VAL A 63 3.00 3.57 6.35
CA VAL A 63 4.42 3.68 6.72
C VAL A 63 4.85 2.63 7.73
N ALA A 64 4.26 2.63 8.93
CA ALA A 64 4.80 1.84 10.04
C ALA A 64 4.76 0.33 9.79
N VAL A 65 3.60 -0.20 9.37
CA VAL A 65 3.41 -1.63 9.10
C VAL A 65 4.24 -2.09 7.88
N PRO A 66 4.27 -1.38 6.74
CA PRO A 66 5.17 -1.72 5.64
C PRO A 66 6.65 -1.79 6.04
N VAL A 67 7.12 -0.84 6.86
CA VAL A 67 8.50 -0.83 7.39
C VAL A 67 8.74 -2.04 8.30
N TYR A 68 7.80 -2.38 9.18
CA TYR A 68 7.89 -3.56 10.02
C TYR A 68 7.92 -4.87 9.21
N ILE A 69 7.06 -5.00 8.20
CA ILE A 69 7.02 -6.19 7.33
C ILE A 69 8.34 -6.31 6.55
N ARG A 70 8.86 -5.21 6.01
CA ARG A 70 10.14 -5.18 5.27
C ARG A 70 11.32 -5.58 6.15
N THR A 71 11.43 -4.98 7.34
CA THR A 71 12.52 -5.27 8.27
C THR A 71 12.45 -6.70 8.80
N SER A 72 11.25 -7.19 9.11
CA SER A 72 11.03 -8.58 9.55
C SER A 72 11.37 -9.60 8.46
N PHE A 73 10.95 -9.34 7.21
CA PHE A 73 11.28 -10.22 6.09
C PHE A 73 12.78 -10.24 5.82
N HIS A 74 13.41 -9.06 5.79
CA HIS A 74 14.84 -8.95 5.58
C HIS A 74 15.62 -9.67 6.69
N GLY A 75 15.31 -9.43 7.95
CA GLY A 75 16.00 -10.06 9.09
C GLY A 75 15.89 -11.58 9.13
N ARG A 76 14.75 -12.14 8.68
CA ARG A 76 14.55 -13.59 8.60
C ARG A 76 15.31 -14.21 7.45
N TYR A 77 15.27 -13.59 6.28
CA TYR A 77 15.67 -14.25 5.04
C TYR A 77 17.00 -13.79 4.45
N VAL A 78 17.65 -12.74 4.96
CA VAL A 78 19.00 -12.33 4.50
C VAL A 78 20.03 -13.43 4.69
N LYS A 79 19.86 -14.25 5.73
CA LYS A 79 20.79 -15.34 6.07
C LYS A 79 20.42 -16.66 5.39
N GLU A 80 19.21 -16.76 4.84
CA GLU A 80 18.77 -17.95 4.10
C GLU A 80 19.24 -17.84 2.65
N ASN A 81 20.05 -18.79 2.19
CA ASN A 81 20.68 -18.73 0.87
C ASN A 81 19.70 -19.02 -0.30
N HIS A 82 18.50 -19.56 -0.03
CA HIS A 82 17.49 -19.82 -1.05
C HIS A 82 16.08 -19.65 -0.48
N ILE A 83 15.42 -18.56 -0.87
CA ILE A 83 14.00 -18.37 -0.57
C ILE A 83 13.17 -18.94 -1.74
N ALA A 84 12.04 -19.58 -1.46
CA ALA A 84 11.10 -19.90 -2.53
C ALA A 84 10.46 -18.62 -3.11
N ILE A 85 10.41 -18.48 -4.44
CA ILE A 85 9.76 -17.34 -5.13
C ILE A 85 8.32 -17.13 -4.66
N SER A 86 7.61 -18.21 -4.31
CA SER A 86 6.26 -18.15 -3.75
C SER A 86 6.18 -17.32 -2.46
N LYS A 87 7.15 -17.45 -1.55
CA LYS A 87 7.22 -16.66 -0.31
C LYS A 87 7.47 -15.17 -0.60
N TYR A 88 8.35 -14.87 -1.55
CA TYR A 88 8.62 -13.50 -1.99
C TYR A 88 7.37 -12.83 -2.58
N LEU A 89 6.62 -13.54 -3.43
CA LEU A 89 5.38 -13.02 -4.01
C LEU A 89 4.30 -12.77 -2.93
N ILE A 90 4.20 -13.64 -1.91
CA ILE A 90 3.28 -13.43 -0.79
C ILE A 90 3.68 -12.19 0.01
N TYR A 91 4.99 -12.01 0.27
CA TYR A 91 5.51 -10.82 0.94
C TYR A 91 5.14 -9.53 0.18
N GLN A 92 5.39 -9.49 -1.14
CA GLN A 92 5.03 -8.33 -1.96
C GLN A 92 3.52 -8.07 -1.96
N ARG A 93 2.71 -9.13 -2.07
CA ARG A 93 1.24 -9.02 -1.99
C ARG A 93 0.79 -8.43 -0.66
N ASN A 94 1.37 -8.87 0.45
CA ASN A 94 1.04 -8.36 1.78
C ASN A 94 1.43 -6.88 1.92
N MET A 95 2.62 -6.49 1.45
CA MET A 95 3.03 -5.07 1.42
C MET A 95 2.03 -4.21 0.63
N ILE A 96 1.67 -4.63 -0.58
CA ILE A 96 0.70 -3.92 -1.42
C ILE A 96 -0.64 -3.79 -0.69
N THR A 97 -1.15 -4.90 -0.13
CA THR A 97 -2.44 -4.92 0.59
C THR A 97 -2.45 -3.93 1.75
N VAL A 98 -1.40 -3.93 2.56
CA VAL A 98 -1.27 -3.03 3.71
C VAL A 98 -1.26 -1.57 3.27
N CYS A 99 -0.47 -1.21 2.26
CA CYS A 99 -0.44 0.16 1.75
C CYS A 99 -1.77 0.58 1.10
N SER A 100 -2.49 -0.34 0.45
CA SER A 100 -3.81 -0.09 -0.13
C SER A 100 -4.88 0.24 0.93
N ILE A 101 -4.75 -0.29 2.15
CA ILE A 101 -5.64 0.05 3.27
C ILE A 101 -5.50 1.53 3.64
N ALA A 102 -4.30 2.12 3.53
CA ALA A 102 -4.09 3.53 3.82
C ALA A 102 -4.89 4.45 2.87
N ILE A 103 -5.11 4.03 1.61
CA ILE A 103 -5.98 4.76 0.67
C ILE A 103 -7.41 4.81 1.22
N VAL A 104 -7.94 3.69 1.73
CA VAL A 104 -9.30 3.64 2.28
C VAL A 104 -9.47 4.64 3.43
N SER A 105 -8.48 4.73 4.32
CA SER A 105 -8.49 5.71 5.40
C SER A 105 -8.43 7.15 4.89
N ALA A 106 -7.62 7.43 3.87
CA ALA A 106 -7.57 8.74 3.23
C ALA A 106 -8.90 9.11 2.55
N SER A 107 -9.56 8.14 1.91
CA SER A 107 -10.89 8.34 1.32
C SER A 107 -11.94 8.67 2.38
N LEU A 108 -11.96 7.97 3.51
CA LEU A 108 -12.87 8.28 4.61
C LEU A 108 -12.59 9.66 5.21
N ALA A 109 -11.32 10.05 5.31
CA ALA A 109 -10.95 11.39 5.80
C ALA A 109 -11.44 12.48 4.85
N TYR A 110 -11.39 12.24 3.54
CA TYR A 110 -11.94 13.14 2.53
C TYR A 110 -13.47 13.19 2.60
N LEU A 111 -14.13 12.04 2.76
CA LEU A 111 -15.59 11.94 2.83
C LEU A 111 -16.18 12.73 4.00
N PHE A 112 -15.53 12.68 5.17
CA PHE A 112 -16.00 13.34 6.37
C PHE A 112 -15.64 14.82 6.46
N ILE A 113 -14.97 15.40 5.47
CA ILE A 113 -14.58 16.83 5.46
C ILE A 113 -13.85 17.19 6.77
N VAL A 114 -12.91 16.34 7.17
CA VAL A 114 -12.12 16.56 8.38
C VAL A 114 -11.19 17.77 8.16
N SER A 115 -10.77 18.42 9.25
CA SER A 115 -9.80 19.53 9.22
C SER A 115 -8.64 19.26 8.24
N PRO A 116 -8.23 20.28 7.46
CA PRO A 116 -7.26 20.13 6.36
C PRO A 116 -5.96 19.41 6.77
N LEU A 117 -5.49 19.61 8.00
CA LEU A 117 -4.29 18.96 8.51
C LEU A 117 -4.39 17.43 8.46
N TYR A 118 -5.49 16.87 8.99
CA TYR A 118 -5.69 15.41 9.04
C TYR A 118 -5.96 14.85 7.65
N LEU A 119 -6.67 15.61 6.81
CA LEU A 119 -6.97 15.24 5.44
C LEU A 119 -5.69 15.12 4.59
N TYR A 120 -4.93 16.22 4.48
CA TYR A 120 -3.71 16.23 3.67
C TYR A 120 -2.65 15.27 4.20
N GLY A 121 -2.52 15.15 5.53
CA GLY A 121 -1.63 14.16 6.12
C GLY A 121 -2.01 12.72 5.76
N SER A 122 -3.30 12.39 5.79
CA SER A 122 -3.79 11.05 5.42
C SER A 122 -3.57 10.74 3.94
N ILE A 123 -3.83 11.70 3.05
CA ILE A 123 -3.61 11.57 1.61
C ILE A 123 -2.13 11.42 1.29
N LEU A 124 -1.29 12.30 1.83
CA LEU A 124 0.16 12.28 1.58
C LEU A 124 0.77 10.95 2.03
N THR A 125 0.32 10.44 3.17
CA THR A 125 0.79 9.16 3.69
C THR A 125 0.31 7.99 2.82
N ALA A 126 -0.94 8.00 2.36
CA ALA A 126 -1.45 6.97 1.45
C ALA A 126 -0.67 6.96 0.13
N LEU A 127 -0.39 8.14 -0.45
CA LEU A 127 0.41 8.28 -1.66
C LEU A 127 1.83 7.74 -1.47
N TYR A 128 2.48 8.12 -0.36
CA TYR A 128 3.81 7.62 -0.02
C TYR A 128 3.82 6.08 0.15
N GLY A 129 2.83 5.54 0.86
CA GLY A 129 2.69 4.10 1.06
C GLY A 129 2.59 3.35 -0.26
N ILE A 130 1.74 3.82 -1.17
CA ILE A 130 1.58 3.22 -2.51
C ILE A 130 2.85 3.35 -3.34
N TYR A 131 3.49 4.51 -3.34
CA TYR A 131 4.76 4.71 -4.04
C TYR A 131 5.84 3.72 -3.56
N SER A 132 5.91 3.46 -2.26
CA SER A 132 6.91 2.56 -1.67
C SER A 132 6.76 1.09 -2.11
N VAL A 133 5.55 0.67 -2.49
CA VAL A 133 5.22 -0.71 -2.89
C VAL A 133 5.17 -0.92 -4.39
N LEU A 134 5.39 0.12 -5.20
CA LEU A 134 5.41 -0.02 -6.65
C LEU A 134 6.46 -1.05 -7.10
N PRO A 135 6.10 -2.00 -7.98
CA PRO A 135 7.01 -3.01 -8.48
C PRO A 135 7.87 -2.43 -9.62
N PHE A 136 8.84 -1.58 -9.25
CA PHE A 136 9.83 -1.06 -10.19
C PHE A 136 10.84 -2.14 -10.57
N ARG A 137 11.20 -2.24 -11.85
CA ARG A 137 12.16 -3.24 -12.36
C ARG A 137 13.48 -3.24 -11.58
N ILE A 138 14.09 -2.07 -11.41
CA ILE A 138 15.35 -1.89 -10.68
C ILE A 138 15.23 -2.38 -9.22
N LYS A 139 14.10 -2.09 -8.55
CA LYS A 139 13.85 -2.53 -7.17
C LYS A 139 13.76 -4.05 -7.09
N ILE A 140 12.97 -4.66 -7.98
CA ILE A 140 12.77 -6.12 -7.98
C ILE A 140 14.07 -6.85 -8.34
N GLU A 141 14.83 -6.37 -9.32
CA GLU A 141 16.14 -6.96 -9.68
C GLU A 141 17.13 -6.93 -8.52
N ASN A 142 17.21 -5.80 -7.81
CA ASN A 142 18.06 -5.69 -6.62
C ASN A 142 17.59 -6.63 -5.51
N GLU A 143 16.29 -6.72 -5.26
CA GLU A 143 15.75 -7.63 -4.24
C GLU A 143 15.99 -9.11 -4.60
N LEU A 144 15.81 -9.50 -5.87
CA LEU A 144 16.10 -10.86 -6.35
C LEU A 144 17.58 -11.21 -6.13
N ARG A 145 18.50 -10.27 -6.41
CA ARG A 145 19.94 -10.45 -6.18
C ARG A 145 20.31 -10.55 -4.70
N ILE A 146 19.71 -9.72 -3.84
CA ILE A 146 19.96 -9.73 -2.38
C ILE A 146 19.52 -11.05 -1.78
N TYR A 147 18.35 -11.56 -2.18
CA TYR A 147 17.78 -12.79 -1.65
C TYR A 147 18.21 -14.06 -2.39
N ARG A 148 19.14 -13.93 -3.36
CA ARG A 148 19.67 -15.05 -4.17
C ARG A 148 18.55 -15.96 -4.69
N LEU A 149 17.51 -15.30 -5.19
CA LEU A 149 16.35 -15.94 -5.79
C LEU A 149 16.73 -16.38 -7.19
N ASP A 150 17.25 -17.59 -7.33
CA ASP A 150 17.50 -18.19 -8.63
C ASP A 150 16.15 -18.58 -9.26
N GLY A 151 15.92 -18.09 -10.47
CA GLY A 151 14.78 -18.43 -11.32
C GLY A 151 14.94 -19.79 -11.97
#